data_AF-A0A660RRV9-F1
#
_entry.id   AF-A0A660RRV9-F1
#
_cell.length_a   1.000
_cell.length_b   1.000
_cell.length_c   1.000
_cell.angle_alpha   90.00
_cell.angle_beta   90.00
_cell.angle_gamma   90.00
#
_symmetry.space_group_name_H-M   'P 1'
#
loop_
_entity.id
_entity.type
_entity.pdbx_description
1 polymer ?
#
loop_
_entity_poly.entity_id
_entity_poly.type
_entity_poly.pdbx_seq_one_letter_code
_entity_poly.pdbx_strand_id
1 'polypeptide(L)'
;MKKKFLALGLGILTFCIGSIQAKGVNKVEQVKKDLVKEGVIVIQHEKVFKKFEYPPVVFNHQKHVKAVKEDCKECHLVDKEKKLIFDFLSREVFEDPEKAKVKYHEKCVECHKKFAKKNQKTGPTGLVCGDCHIRKAPIVKYPVMDFDFYLHDKHEKKLEKLVKGKIKGRCDLCHHTYDLKKKKEEALKYEKGKEESCYYCHDFTKERKNPDLVKIINIAKEDRWCLKRASHYRCLNCHLE
;
A
#
# COMPACT_ATOMS: atom_id res chain seq x y z
N MET A 1 21.21 -87.63 -18.46
CA MET A 1 20.10 -87.66 -17.47
C MET A 1 20.51 -86.73 -16.33
N LYS A 2 19.84 -85.66 -15.90
CA LYS A 2 18.47 -85.17 -15.99
C LYS A 2 18.53 -83.65 -16.22
N LYS A 3 17.61 -83.13 -17.03
CA LYS A 3 17.33 -81.68 -17.22
C LYS A 3 16.79 -81.09 -15.91
N LYS A 4 17.15 -79.85 -15.59
CA LYS A 4 16.24 -78.90 -14.90
C LYS A 4 16.42 -77.50 -15.49
N PHE A 5 15.28 -76.96 -15.90
CA PHE A 5 15.01 -75.62 -16.43
C PHE A 5 15.05 -74.54 -15.33
N LEU A 6 15.00 -73.28 -15.80
CA LEU A 6 14.71 -71.97 -15.15
C LEU A 6 15.96 -71.06 -15.06
N ALA A 7 15.93 -69.79 -15.44
CA ALA A 7 14.88 -68.92 -15.98
C ALA A 7 15.53 -67.75 -16.74
N LEU A 8 14.84 -67.22 -17.75
CA LEU A 8 15.17 -65.99 -18.48
C LEU A 8 15.18 -64.79 -17.51
N GLY A 9 16.32 -64.10 -17.37
CA GLY A 9 16.40 -62.77 -16.78
C GLY A 9 16.46 -61.71 -17.87
N LEU A 10 15.32 -61.07 -18.17
CA LEU A 10 15.25 -59.90 -19.04
C LEU A 10 15.83 -58.70 -18.28
N GLY A 11 16.98 -58.19 -18.71
CA GLY A 11 17.56 -56.95 -18.19
C GLY A 11 16.77 -55.74 -18.67
N ILE A 12 15.92 -55.18 -17.80
CA ILE A 12 15.30 -53.87 -18.00
C ILE A 12 16.20 -52.83 -17.33
N LEU A 13 16.96 -52.12 -18.16
CA LEU A 13 17.76 -50.97 -17.76
C LEU A 13 16.80 -49.76 -17.58
N THR A 14 16.25 -49.58 -16.38
CA THR A 14 15.48 -48.38 -16.04
C THR A 14 16.40 -47.18 -15.97
N PHE A 15 16.40 -46.38 -17.03
CA PHE A 15 17.06 -45.09 -17.14
C PHE A 15 16.31 -44.08 -16.22
N CYS A 16 16.78 -43.92 -14.99
CA CYS A 16 16.28 -42.89 -14.07
C CYS A 16 16.73 -41.50 -14.55
N ILE A 17 15.99 -40.90 -15.48
CA ILE A 17 16.10 -39.48 -15.78
C ILE A 17 15.58 -38.72 -14.56
N GLY A 18 16.51 -38.32 -13.71
CA GLY A 18 16.27 -37.43 -12.58
C GLY A 18 15.62 -36.14 -13.08
N SER A 19 14.31 -36.05 -12.89
CA SER A 19 13.55 -34.82 -13.12
C SER A 19 13.95 -33.81 -12.05
N ILE A 20 14.90 -32.93 -12.36
CA ILE A 20 15.18 -31.74 -11.55
C ILE A 20 13.96 -30.84 -11.69
N GLN A 21 12.95 -31.07 -10.85
CA GLN A 21 11.74 -30.26 -10.81
C GLN A 21 12.09 -28.83 -10.39
N ALA A 22 11.58 -27.87 -11.17
CA ALA A 22 11.61 -26.42 -10.96
C ALA A 22 10.83 -25.97 -9.69
N LYS A 23 11.09 -26.57 -8.53
CA LYS A 23 10.41 -26.28 -7.24
C LYS A 23 10.82 -24.93 -6.63
N GLY A 24 11.96 -24.36 -7.04
CA GLY A 24 12.49 -23.11 -6.48
C GLY A 24 11.74 -21.84 -6.91
N VAL A 25 11.28 -21.77 -8.16
CA VAL A 25 10.65 -20.56 -8.72
C VAL A 25 9.24 -20.36 -8.13
N ASN A 26 8.45 -21.43 -8.06
CA ASN A 26 7.08 -21.37 -7.54
C ASN A 26 7.02 -20.96 -6.06
N LYS A 27 7.98 -21.40 -5.24
CA LYS A 27 8.02 -21.08 -3.81
C LYS A 27 8.30 -19.61 -3.54
N VAL A 28 9.20 -18.99 -4.32
CA VAL A 28 9.54 -17.56 -4.16
C VAL A 28 8.40 -16.66 -4.60
N GLU A 29 7.72 -17.00 -5.70
CA GLU A 29 6.55 -16.23 -6.17
C GLU A 29 5.37 -16.34 -5.21
N GLN A 30 5.14 -17.53 -4.66
CA GLN A 30 4.10 -17.76 -3.65
C GLN A 30 4.37 -16.94 -2.38
N VAL A 31 5.60 -16.96 -1.85
CA VAL A 31 5.98 -16.15 -0.68
C VAL A 31 5.76 -14.64 -0.96
N LYS A 32 6.06 -14.15 -2.15
CA LYS A 32 5.80 -12.73 -2.50
C LYS A 32 4.29 -12.42 -2.52
N LYS A 33 3.46 -13.31 -3.07
CA LYS A 33 1.99 -13.15 -3.06
C LYS A 33 1.42 -13.17 -1.64
N ASP A 34 1.95 -14.01 -0.77
CA ASP A 34 1.53 -14.09 0.63
C ASP A 34 1.88 -12.81 1.40
N LEU A 35 3.07 -12.23 1.19
CA LEU A 35 3.46 -10.96 1.81
C LEU A 35 2.55 -9.79 1.40
N VAL A 36 2.13 -9.74 0.13
CA VAL A 36 1.17 -8.73 -0.36
C VAL A 36 -0.20 -8.94 0.29
N LYS A 37 -0.68 -10.20 0.33
CA LYS A 37 -1.96 -10.56 0.95
C LYS A 37 -1.98 -10.23 2.45
N GLU A 38 -0.86 -10.40 3.13
CA GLU A 38 -0.69 -10.04 4.54
C GLU A 38 -0.51 -8.53 4.78
N GLY A 39 -0.48 -7.71 3.73
CA GLY A 39 -0.31 -6.26 3.86
C GLY A 39 1.02 -5.88 4.49
N VAL A 40 2.10 -6.58 4.13
CA VAL A 40 3.45 -6.24 4.63
C VAL A 40 3.98 -4.96 4.00
N ILE A 41 4.33 -3.98 4.83
CA ILE A 41 4.89 -2.69 4.48
C ILE A 41 6.32 -2.63 5.02
N VAL A 42 7.27 -2.23 4.19
CA VAL A 42 8.65 -1.97 4.62
C VAL A 42 8.78 -0.47 4.90
N ILE A 43 9.01 -0.11 6.15
CA ILE A 43 9.18 1.27 6.60
C ILE A 43 10.66 1.61 6.45
N GLN A 44 10.97 2.35 5.39
CA GLN A 44 12.31 2.78 5.02
C GLN A 44 12.22 4.11 4.27
N HIS A 45 11.93 5.20 4.97
CA HIS A 45 11.68 6.50 4.35
C HIS A 45 12.99 7.19 3.91
N GLU A 46 13.58 6.74 2.80
CA GLU A 46 14.88 7.19 2.30
C GLU A 46 14.96 8.70 2.09
N LYS A 47 13.85 9.31 1.62
CA LYS A 47 13.76 10.75 1.40
C LYS A 47 13.84 11.58 2.69
N VAL A 48 13.49 10.99 3.83
CA VAL A 48 13.55 11.65 5.14
C VAL A 48 14.89 11.37 5.80
N PHE A 49 15.21 10.10 6.00
CA PHE A 49 16.35 9.70 6.83
C PHE A 49 17.70 9.79 6.12
N LYS A 50 17.73 9.77 4.77
CA LYS A 50 18.93 9.80 3.89
C LYS A 50 19.91 8.64 4.13
N LYS A 51 20.50 8.54 5.33
CA LYS A 51 21.39 7.47 5.78
C LYS A 51 20.75 6.71 6.95
N PHE A 52 20.70 5.39 6.85
CA PHE A 52 20.10 4.54 7.87
C PHE A 52 21.16 3.97 8.81
N GLU A 53 20.93 4.13 10.12
CA GLU A 53 21.74 3.50 11.17
C GLU A 53 21.36 2.03 11.40
N TYR A 54 20.10 1.68 11.09
CA TYR A 54 19.52 0.35 11.29
C TYR A 54 18.86 -0.16 10.01
N PRO A 55 18.71 -1.49 9.85
CA PRO A 55 17.88 -2.08 8.80
C PRO A 55 16.44 -1.54 8.83
N PRO A 56 15.67 -1.69 7.74
CA PRO A 56 14.29 -1.20 7.72
C PRO A 56 13.37 -2.00 8.65
N VAL A 57 12.23 -1.39 8.99
CA VAL A 57 11.20 -2.05 9.82
C VAL A 57 10.18 -2.75 8.93
N VAL A 58 9.92 -4.03 9.21
CA VAL A 58 8.93 -4.83 8.48
C VAL A 58 7.61 -4.79 9.25
N PHE A 59 6.65 -4.02 8.76
CA PHE A 59 5.36 -3.80 9.39
C PHE A 59 4.27 -4.63 8.70
N ASN A 60 3.52 -5.45 9.44
CA ASN A 60 2.41 -6.23 8.88
C ASN A 60 1.08 -5.52 9.15
N HIS A 61 0.56 -4.79 8.16
CA HIS A 61 -0.64 -3.97 8.33
C HIS A 61 -1.88 -4.80 8.69
N GLN A 62 -2.07 -5.98 8.08
CA GLN A 62 -3.26 -6.79 8.35
C GLN A 62 -3.27 -7.38 9.77
N LYS A 63 -2.10 -7.74 10.32
CA LYS A 63 -2.00 -8.15 11.73
C LYS A 63 -2.38 -7.01 12.67
N HIS A 64 -1.97 -5.78 12.37
CA HIS A 64 -2.31 -4.62 13.20
C HIS A 64 -3.80 -4.29 13.11
N VAL A 65 -4.38 -4.23 11.91
CA VAL A 65 -5.82 -3.99 11.70
C VAL A 65 -6.67 -4.98 12.52
N LYS A 66 -6.31 -6.27 12.50
CA LYS A 66 -7.01 -7.29 13.30
C LYS A 66 -6.82 -7.08 14.81
N ALA A 67 -5.62 -6.72 15.25
CA ALA A 67 -5.32 -6.52 16.67
C ALA A 67 -6.06 -5.30 17.26
N VAL A 68 -6.26 -4.24 16.46
CA VAL A 68 -7.02 -3.05 16.86
C VAL A 68 -8.50 -3.11 16.47
N LYS A 69 -9.00 -4.29 16.05
CA LYS A 69 -10.40 -4.53 15.68
C LYS A 69 -10.94 -3.52 14.66
N GLU A 70 -10.15 -3.25 13.63
CA GLU A 70 -10.50 -2.35 12.52
C GLU A 70 -10.68 -0.86 12.92
N ASP A 71 -10.31 -0.47 14.15
CA ASP A 71 -10.27 0.94 14.52
C ASP A 71 -9.06 1.65 13.88
N CYS A 72 -9.30 2.21 12.71
CA CYS A 72 -8.28 2.90 11.91
C CYS A 72 -7.71 4.12 12.65
N LYS A 73 -8.48 4.74 13.56
CA LYS A 73 -8.11 5.98 14.25
C LYS A 73 -7.07 5.75 15.36
N GLU A 74 -6.83 4.49 15.75
CA GLU A 74 -5.74 4.13 16.65
C GLU A 74 -4.36 4.49 16.08
N CYS A 75 -4.22 4.52 14.75
CA CYS A 75 -2.95 4.81 14.08
C CYS A 75 -3.02 6.01 13.13
N HIS A 76 -4.13 6.17 12.43
CA HIS A 76 -4.30 7.19 11.40
C HIS A 76 -4.93 8.46 11.94
N LEU A 77 -4.41 9.59 11.47
CA LEU A 77 -4.96 10.90 11.80
C LEU A 77 -6.27 11.11 11.06
N VAL A 78 -7.09 12.03 11.57
CA VAL A 78 -8.33 12.47 10.93
C VAL A 78 -8.19 13.95 10.58
N ASP A 79 -8.59 14.34 9.38
CA ASP A 79 -8.56 15.73 8.94
C ASP A 79 -9.80 16.53 9.40
N LYS A 80 -9.85 17.81 8.99
CA LYS A 80 -10.95 18.72 9.33
C LYS A 80 -12.30 18.27 8.77
N GLU A 81 -12.30 17.48 7.69
CA GLU A 81 -13.50 16.91 7.05
C GLU A 81 -13.88 15.55 7.63
N LYS A 82 -13.24 15.15 8.74
CA LYS A 82 -13.42 13.86 9.41
C LYS A 82 -12.98 12.66 8.56
N LYS A 83 -12.16 12.87 7.53
CA LYS A 83 -11.59 11.80 6.69
C LYS A 83 -10.26 11.30 7.27
N LEU A 84 -9.97 10.02 7.07
CA LEU A 84 -8.70 9.41 7.49
C LEU A 84 -7.55 9.90 6.59
N ILE A 85 -6.44 10.25 7.24
CA ILE A 85 -5.14 10.47 6.63
C ILE A 85 -4.32 9.19 6.81
N PHE A 86 -4.03 8.50 5.71
CA PHE A 86 -3.35 7.19 5.72
C PHE A 86 -1.84 7.24 5.95
N ASP A 87 -1.28 8.40 6.28
CA ASP A 87 0.05 8.46 6.87
C ASP A 87 0.00 8.05 8.34
N PHE A 88 1.11 7.52 8.84
CA PHE A 88 1.23 7.20 10.27
C PHE A 88 1.58 8.44 11.13
N LEU A 89 2.34 9.37 10.55
CA LEU A 89 2.80 10.61 11.18
C LEU A 89 2.25 11.82 10.43
N SER A 90 2.05 12.93 11.14
CA SER A 90 1.73 14.21 10.49
C SER A 90 2.90 14.68 9.63
N ARG A 91 2.60 15.57 8.67
CA ARG A 91 3.62 16.16 7.80
C ARG A 91 4.75 16.82 8.58
N GLU A 92 4.40 17.67 9.53
CA GLU A 92 5.33 18.43 10.35
C GLU A 92 6.32 17.52 11.09
N VAL A 93 5.84 16.41 11.66
CA VAL A 93 6.68 15.44 12.37
C VAL A 93 7.52 14.62 11.38
N PHE A 94 6.94 14.24 10.24
CA PHE A 94 7.59 13.35 9.27
C PHE A 94 8.75 14.02 8.51
N GLU A 95 8.70 15.35 8.31
CA GLU A 95 9.73 16.08 7.57
C GLU A 95 11.01 16.33 8.37
N ASP A 96 10.93 16.23 9.70
CA ASP A 96 12.08 16.29 10.61
C ASP A 96 12.54 14.86 10.95
N PRO A 97 13.73 14.41 10.51
CA PRO A 97 14.17 13.04 10.72
C PRO A 97 14.24 12.63 12.19
N GLU A 98 14.68 13.52 13.08
CA GLU A 98 14.80 13.19 14.50
C GLU A 98 13.42 13.09 15.15
N LYS A 99 12.51 14.04 14.87
CA LYS A 99 11.13 13.95 15.35
C LYS A 99 10.41 12.73 14.79
N ALA A 100 10.60 12.40 13.50
CA ALA A 100 10.02 11.23 12.89
C ALA A 100 10.50 9.95 13.58
N LYS A 101 11.83 9.79 13.76
CA LYS A 101 12.44 8.66 14.47
C LYS A 101 11.86 8.51 15.87
N VAL A 102 11.83 9.58 16.66
CA VAL A 102 11.27 9.56 18.02
C VAL A 102 9.81 9.15 17.97
N LYS A 103 9.01 9.74 17.08
CA LYS A 103 7.56 9.51 17.05
C LYS A 103 7.18 8.12 16.58
N TYR A 104 7.93 7.52 15.66
CA TYR A 104 7.76 6.11 15.29
C TYR A 104 7.98 5.20 16.50
N HIS A 105 9.11 5.37 17.21
CA HIS A 105 9.41 4.56 18.38
C HIS A 105 8.37 4.75 19.48
N GLU A 106 8.01 5.99 19.81
CA GLU A 106 6.99 6.32 20.80
C GLU A 106 5.66 5.62 20.48
N LYS A 107 5.05 5.91 19.33
CA LYS A 107 3.72 5.37 18.98
C LYS A 107 3.71 3.84 18.91
N CYS A 108 4.72 3.22 18.27
CA CYS A 108 4.76 1.77 18.12
C CYS A 108 5.01 1.07 19.45
N VAL A 109 6.06 1.47 20.17
CA VAL A 109 6.49 0.79 21.40
C VAL A 109 5.50 1.01 22.53
N GLU A 110 4.91 2.20 22.67
CA GLU A 110 3.92 2.45 23.72
C GLU A 110 2.67 1.60 23.54
N CYS A 111 2.15 1.49 22.33
CA CYS A 111 1.01 0.61 22.05
C CYS A 111 1.35 -0.85 22.41
N HIS A 112 2.53 -1.32 21.97
CA HIS A 112 2.96 -2.69 22.29
C HIS A 112 3.11 -2.92 23.79
N LYS A 113 3.67 -1.95 24.53
CA LYS A 113 3.78 -2.00 26.00
C LYS A 113 2.41 -2.02 26.68
N LYS A 114 1.41 -1.29 26.17
CA LYS A 114 0.04 -1.32 26.72
C LYS A 114 -0.58 -2.70 26.62
N PHE A 115 -0.42 -3.39 25.49
CA PHE A 115 -0.89 -4.77 25.33
C PHE A 115 -0.10 -5.75 26.20
N ALA A 116 1.23 -5.59 26.28
CA ALA A 116 2.09 -6.41 27.15
C ALA A 116 1.65 -6.35 28.61
N LYS A 117 1.39 -5.14 29.14
CA LYS A 117 0.91 -4.93 30.52
C LYS A 117 -0.44 -5.60 30.81
N LYS A 118 -1.24 -5.84 29.78
CA LYS A 118 -2.53 -6.55 29.87
C LYS A 118 -2.39 -8.06 29.65
N ASN A 119 -1.17 -8.59 29.55
CA ASN A 119 -0.87 -9.97 29.17
C ASN A 119 -1.53 -10.38 27.83
N GLN A 120 -1.69 -9.43 26.91
CA GLN A 120 -2.24 -9.68 25.58
C GLN A 120 -1.11 -9.91 24.58
N LYS A 121 -1.42 -10.68 23.52
CA LYS A 121 -0.50 -10.86 22.38
C LYS A 121 -0.16 -9.50 21.79
N THR A 122 1.13 -9.22 21.66
CA THR A 122 1.65 -7.90 21.27
C THR A 122 2.89 -8.01 20.39
N GLY A 123 3.29 -6.89 19.79
CA GLY A 123 4.55 -6.77 19.07
C GLY A 123 5.73 -6.45 19.99
N PRO A 124 6.91 -6.16 19.42
CA PRO A 124 8.12 -5.88 20.18
C PRO A 124 8.00 -4.64 21.07
N THR A 125 8.44 -4.73 22.33
CA THR A 125 8.32 -3.65 23.33
C THR A 125 9.55 -2.72 23.38
N GLY A 126 10.45 -2.82 22.41
CA GLY A 126 11.65 -1.99 22.29
C GLY A 126 12.84 -2.44 23.14
N LEU A 127 12.79 -3.65 23.72
CA LEU A 127 13.93 -4.21 24.46
C LEU A 127 15.07 -4.67 23.53
N VAL A 128 14.74 -5.08 22.30
CA VAL A 128 15.70 -5.56 21.31
C VAL A 128 15.43 -4.87 19.97
N CYS A 129 16.42 -4.12 19.46
CA CYS A 129 16.28 -3.37 18.21
C CYS A 129 15.97 -4.29 17.01
N GLY A 130 16.55 -5.49 17.02
CA GLY A 130 16.42 -6.49 15.95
C GLY A 130 15.04 -7.12 15.81
N ASP A 131 14.13 -6.92 16.78
CA ASP A 131 12.76 -7.44 16.68
C ASP A 131 11.89 -6.61 15.72
N CYS A 132 12.23 -5.34 15.54
CA CYS A 132 11.61 -4.45 14.55
C CYS A 132 12.49 -4.27 13.31
N HIS A 133 13.79 -4.06 13.50
CA HIS A 133 14.74 -3.75 12.43
C HIS A 133 15.37 -5.02 11.84
N ILE A 134 14.84 -5.46 10.70
CA ILE A 134 15.18 -6.77 10.11
C ILE A 134 16.24 -6.62 9.00
N ARG A 135 17.43 -7.20 9.21
CA ARG A 135 18.57 -7.13 8.26
C ARG A 135 18.23 -7.60 6.84
N LYS A 136 17.41 -8.64 6.73
CA LYS A 136 16.98 -9.23 5.45
C LYS A 136 15.50 -8.95 5.21
N ALA A 137 15.14 -7.67 5.15
CA ALA A 137 13.76 -7.28 4.86
C ALA A 137 13.36 -7.75 3.45
N PRO A 138 12.12 -8.22 3.27
CA PRO A 138 11.65 -8.68 1.98
C PRO A 138 11.43 -7.50 1.03
N ILE A 139 11.61 -7.74 -0.27
CA ILE A 139 11.15 -6.81 -1.32
C ILE A 139 9.67 -7.08 -1.58
N VAL A 140 8.81 -6.13 -1.19
CA VAL A 140 7.36 -6.23 -1.41
C VAL A 140 6.95 -5.30 -2.55
N LYS A 141 6.41 -5.88 -3.62
CA LYS A 141 5.83 -5.14 -4.74
C LYS A 141 4.32 -5.35 -4.75
N TYR A 142 3.57 -4.30 -4.41
CA TYR A 142 2.11 -4.33 -4.48
C TYR A 142 1.64 -4.23 -5.93
N PRO A 143 0.56 -4.93 -6.31
CA PRO A 143 -0.11 -4.69 -7.57
C PRO A 143 -0.65 -3.26 -7.59
N VAL A 144 -0.60 -2.63 -8.76
CA VAL A 144 -1.25 -1.35 -8.98
C VAL A 144 -2.73 -1.63 -9.25
N MET A 145 -3.60 -0.95 -8.51
CA MET A 145 -5.01 -0.86 -8.86
C MET A 145 -5.18 0.30 -9.82
N ASP A 146 -5.84 0.05 -10.95
CA ASP A 146 -6.16 1.07 -11.94
C ASP A 146 -7.56 0.84 -12.49
N PHE A 147 -8.13 1.89 -13.07
CA PHE A 147 -9.43 1.85 -13.72
C PHE A 147 -9.27 1.55 -15.20
N ASP A 148 -9.64 0.34 -15.61
CA ASP A 148 -10.03 0.10 -16.99
C ASP A 148 -11.46 0.63 -17.25
N PHE A 149 -11.88 0.67 -18.52
CA PHE A 149 -13.21 1.16 -18.89
C PHE A 149 -14.34 0.37 -18.21
N TYR A 150 -14.17 -0.93 -17.99
CA TYR A 150 -15.18 -1.79 -17.40
C TYR A 150 -15.35 -1.53 -15.89
N LEU A 151 -14.24 -1.43 -15.17
CA LEU A 151 -14.23 -1.14 -13.74
C LEU A 151 -14.74 0.28 -13.49
N HIS A 152 -14.39 1.24 -14.36
CA HIS A 152 -14.87 2.61 -14.27
C HIS A 152 -16.39 2.70 -14.48
N ASP A 153 -16.92 2.10 -15.55
CA ASP A 153 -18.36 2.01 -15.80
C ASP A 153 -19.11 1.33 -14.64
N LYS A 154 -18.53 0.28 -14.04
CA LYS A 154 -19.09 -0.35 -12.85
C LYS A 154 -19.18 0.59 -11.66
N HIS A 155 -18.15 1.40 -11.41
CA HIS A 155 -18.15 2.36 -10.32
C HIS A 155 -19.18 3.46 -10.56
N GLU A 156 -19.24 4.01 -11.78
CA GLU A 156 -20.23 5.01 -12.17
C GLU A 156 -21.66 4.49 -11.93
N LYS A 157 -22.01 3.32 -12.49
CA LYS A 157 -23.33 2.70 -12.31
C LYS A 157 -23.67 2.42 -10.85
N LYS A 158 -22.68 2.02 -10.04
CA LYS A 158 -22.90 1.79 -8.60
C LYS A 158 -23.18 3.10 -7.87
N LEU A 159 -22.43 4.16 -8.17
CA LEU A 159 -22.62 5.49 -7.59
C LEU A 159 -23.99 6.07 -7.96
N GLU A 160 -24.43 5.95 -9.22
CA GLU A 160 -25.76 6.40 -9.66
C GLU A 160 -26.90 5.78 -8.84
N LYS A 161 -26.78 4.48 -8.54
CA LYS A 161 -27.73 3.77 -7.68
C LYS A 161 -27.72 4.30 -6.25
N LEU A 162 -26.54 4.57 -5.69
CA LEU A 162 -26.40 5.07 -4.31
C LEU A 162 -27.00 6.47 -4.14
N VAL A 163 -26.91 7.33 -5.16
CA VAL A 163 -27.46 8.69 -5.13
C VAL A 163 -28.93 8.79 -5.58
N LYS A 164 -29.65 7.64 -5.63
CA LYS A 164 -31.08 7.54 -5.98
C LYS A 164 -31.45 8.26 -7.29
N GLY A 165 -30.60 8.17 -8.31
CA GLY A 165 -30.89 8.68 -9.64
C GLY A 165 -31.12 10.19 -9.74
N LYS A 166 -30.70 10.99 -8.73
CA LYS A 166 -30.96 12.43 -8.75
C LYS A 166 -30.23 13.16 -9.88
N ILE A 167 -29.08 12.67 -10.36
CA ILE A 167 -28.38 13.12 -11.59
C ILE A 167 -27.49 11.95 -12.09
N LYS A 168 -27.51 11.66 -13.39
CA LYS A 168 -26.59 10.72 -14.08
C LYS A 168 -25.14 11.21 -13.97
N GLY A 169 -24.18 10.35 -13.65
CA GLY A 169 -22.74 10.69 -13.60
C GLY A 169 -22.34 11.72 -12.53
N ARG A 170 -22.25 11.32 -11.26
CA ARG A 170 -21.62 12.10 -10.17
C ARG A 170 -20.08 12.12 -10.29
N CYS A 171 -19.58 12.53 -11.46
CA CYS A 171 -18.15 12.63 -11.73
C CYS A 171 -17.45 13.57 -10.72
N ASP A 172 -18.19 14.54 -10.16
CA ASP A 172 -17.76 15.48 -9.12
C ASP A 172 -17.33 14.81 -7.81
N LEU A 173 -17.81 13.59 -7.54
CA LEU A 173 -17.40 12.83 -6.35
C LEU A 173 -15.96 12.32 -6.43
N CYS A 174 -15.39 12.26 -7.63
CA CYS A 174 -14.06 11.73 -7.85
C CYS A 174 -13.16 12.75 -8.53
N HIS A 175 -13.58 13.26 -9.69
CA HIS A 175 -12.83 14.18 -10.53
C HIS A 175 -12.89 15.61 -10.02
N HIS A 176 -11.74 16.25 -10.04
CA HIS A 176 -11.57 17.65 -9.76
C HIS A 176 -10.47 18.22 -10.64
N THR A 177 -10.50 19.53 -10.77
CA THR A 177 -9.41 20.35 -11.26
C THR A 177 -9.20 21.51 -10.30
N TYR A 178 -8.23 22.36 -10.59
CA TYR A 178 -7.82 23.45 -9.71
C TYR A 178 -7.98 24.80 -10.41
N ASP A 179 -8.74 25.70 -9.79
CA ASP A 179 -8.93 27.06 -10.25
C ASP A 179 -7.73 27.94 -9.87
N LEU A 180 -6.85 28.18 -10.84
CA LEU A 180 -5.65 29.00 -10.64
C LEU A 180 -5.94 30.47 -10.33
N LYS A 181 -7.19 30.93 -10.42
CA LYS A 181 -7.60 32.30 -10.06
C LYS A 181 -8.05 32.43 -8.61
N LYS A 182 -8.31 31.32 -7.92
CA LYS A 182 -8.82 31.30 -6.55
C LYS A 182 -7.70 31.06 -5.53
N LYS A 183 -8.01 31.37 -4.27
CA LYS A 183 -7.19 30.94 -3.13
C LYS A 183 -7.22 29.42 -3.02
N LYS A 184 -6.14 28.85 -2.47
CA LYS A 184 -5.88 27.41 -2.49
C LYS A 184 -6.97 26.58 -1.83
N GLU A 185 -7.53 27.10 -0.75
CA GLU A 185 -8.58 26.46 0.04
C GLU A 185 -9.93 26.38 -0.72
N GLU A 186 -10.10 27.18 -1.78
CA GLU A 186 -11.34 27.29 -2.56
C GLU A 186 -11.16 26.91 -4.03
N ALA A 187 -9.94 26.50 -4.41
CA ALA A 187 -9.58 26.32 -5.80
C ALA A 187 -9.95 24.95 -6.36
N LEU A 188 -10.11 23.91 -5.52
CA LEU A 188 -10.58 22.62 -5.99
C LEU A 188 -12.04 22.72 -6.45
N LYS A 189 -12.28 22.36 -7.72
CA LYS A 189 -13.61 22.39 -8.34
C LYS A 189 -13.78 21.24 -9.31
N TYR A 190 -15.03 20.90 -9.58
CA TYR A 190 -15.38 20.00 -10.68
C TYR A 190 -15.70 20.81 -11.94
N GLU A 191 -15.16 20.40 -13.09
CA GLU A 191 -15.51 20.95 -14.41
C GLU A 191 -16.03 19.81 -15.30
N LYS A 192 -17.33 19.84 -15.59
CA LYS A 192 -17.99 18.83 -16.41
C LYS A 192 -17.37 18.73 -17.81
N GLY A 193 -17.09 17.52 -18.26
CA GLY A 193 -16.48 17.25 -19.57
C GLY A 193 -14.97 17.44 -19.61
N LYS A 194 -14.33 17.67 -18.45
CA LYS A 194 -12.87 17.73 -18.29
C LYS A 194 -12.36 16.70 -17.29
N GLU A 195 -13.10 15.61 -17.13
CA GLU A 195 -12.68 14.47 -16.34
C GLU A 195 -11.45 13.83 -16.97
N GLU A 196 -10.37 13.75 -16.21
CA GLU A 196 -9.14 13.10 -16.64
C GLU A 196 -8.69 12.07 -15.61
N SER A 197 -7.82 11.17 -16.06
CA SER A 197 -7.17 10.21 -15.19
C SER A 197 -6.33 10.90 -14.11
N CYS A 198 -6.35 10.38 -12.89
CA CYS A 198 -5.60 10.93 -11.75
C CYS A 198 -4.09 11.09 -12.07
N TYR A 199 -3.56 10.26 -12.96
CA TYR A 199 -2.16 10.30 -13.39
C TYR A 199 -1.78 11.62 -14.09
N TYR A 200 -2.70 12.36 -14.68
CA TYR A 200 -2.37 13.62 -15.34
C TYR A 200 -1.79 14.64 -14.36
N CYS A 201 -2.33 14.69 -13.14
CA CYS A 201 -1.93 15.64 -12.10
C CYS A 201 -1.11 15.02 -10.95
N HIS A 202 -1.35 13.76 -10.60
CA HIS A 202 -0.77 13.12 -9.41
C HIS A 202 0.43 12.20 -9.70
N ASP A 203 0.72 11.89 -10.96
CA ASP A 203 1.94 11.18 -11.35
C ASP A 203 3.09 12.16 -11.59
N PHE A 204 3.89 12.36 -10.54
CA PHE A 204 5.03 13.26 -10.55
C PHE A 204 6.26 12.72 -11.28
N THR A 205 6.22 11.48 -11.78
CA THR A 205 7.36 10.89 -12.51
C THR A 205 7.41 11.32 -13.96
N LYS A 206 6.30 11.86 -14.48
CA LYS A 206 6.18 12.28 -15.86
C LYS A 206 6.11 13.79 -15.93
N GLU A 207 6.87 14.40 -16.84
CA GLU A 207 6.80 15.83 -17.11
C GLU A 207 5.55 16.21 -17.92
N ARG A 208 5.10 17.46 -17.82
CA ARG A 208 4.01 18.02 -18.62
C ARG A 208 4.46 19.34 -19.22
N LYS A 209 3.99 19.64 -20.43
CA LYS A 209 4.34 20.87 -21.17
C LYS A 209 3.28 21.98 -21.05
N ASN A 210 2.04 21.63 -20.73
CA ASN A 210 0.96 22.61 -20.56
C ASN A 210 1.26 23.49 -19.33
N PRO A 211 1.40 24.83 -19.47
CA PRO A 211 1.78 25.71 -18.36
C PRO A 211 0.81 25.70 -17.18
N ASP A 212 -0.49 25.61 -17.44
CA ASP A 212 -1.49 25.58 -16.38
C ASP A 212 -1.45 24.24 -15.65
N LEU A 213 -1.32 23.13 -16.38
CA LEU A 213 -1.15 21.81 -15.77
C LEU A 213 0.13 21.72 -14.92
N VAL A 214 1.22 22.36 -15.36
CA VAL A 214 2.46 22.44 -14.57
C VAL A 214 2.22 23.17 -13.24
N LYS A 215 1.47 24.29 -13.24
CA LYS A 215 1.10 25.00 -12.01
C LYS A 215 0.27 24.10 -11.08
N ILE A 216 -0.74 23.40 -11.62
CA ILE A 216 -1.58 22.47 -10.85
C ILE A 216 -0.73 21.35 -10.23
N ILE A 217 0.18 20.76 -10.99
CA ILE A 217 1.08 19.71 -10.50
C ILE A 217 1.99 20.23 -9.39
N ASN A 218 2.51 21.46 -9.51
CA ASN A 218 3.35 22.04 -8.47
C ASN A 218 2.59 22.20 -7.15
N ILE A 219 1.32 22.62 -7.20
CA ILE A 219 0.46 22.69 -6.01
C ILE A 219 0.26 21.29 -5.40
N ALA A 220 -0.03 20.29 -6.24
CA ALA A 220 -0.15 18.91 -5.77
C ALA A 220 1.16 18.37 -5.15
N LYS A 221 2.32 18.75 -5.70
CA LYS A 221 3.65 18.40 -5.16
C LYS A 221 3.91 19.06 -3.82
N GLU A 222 3.60 20.35 -3.69
CA GLU A 222 3.73 21.11 -2.45
C GLU A 222 2.94 20.45 -1.31
N ASP A 223 1.75 19.93 -1.60
CA ASP A 223 0.91 19.22 -0.62
C ASP A 223 1.18 17.70 -0.56
N ARG A 224 2.12 17.22 -1.37
CA ARG A 224 2.53 15.81 -1.47
C ARG A 224 1.38 14.87 -1.87
N TRP A 225 0.40 15.37 -2.63
CA TRP A 225 -0.66 14.58 -3.25
C TRP A 225 -0.12 13.82 -4.47
N CYS A 226 0.83 12.92 -4.25
CA CYS A 226 1.22 11.95 -5.27
C CYS A 226 0.10 10.92 -5.48
N LEU A 227 0.15 10.20 -6.60
CA LEU A 227 -0.87 9.21 -6.97
C LEU A 227 -1.22 8.27 -5.82
N LYS A 228 -0.22 7.65 -5.18
CA LYS A 228 -0.42 6.75 -4.03
C LYS A 228 -1.22 7.41 -2.91
N ARG A 229 -0.86 8.65 -2.53
CA ARG A 229 -1.52 9.38 -1.43
C ARG A 229 -2.95 9.78 -1.82
N ALA A 230 -3.12 10.33 -3.03
CA ALA A 230 -4.42 10.75 -3.54
C ALA A 230 -5.39 9.57 -3.66
N SER A 231 -4.93 8.44 -4.22
CA SER A 231 -5.72 7.21 -4.34
C SER A 231 -6.07 6.61 -2.98
N HIS A 232 -5.12 6.49 -2.04
CA HIS A 232 -5.45 6.00 -0.70
C HIS A 232 -6.47 6.90 -0.01
N TYR A 233 -6.27 8.22 -0.04
CA TYR A 233 -7.20 9.16 0.58
C TYR A 233 -8.59 9.09 -0.05
N ARG A 234 -8.72 9.15 -1.39
CA ARG A 234 -10.03 9.18 -2.05
C ARG A 234 -10.73 7.83 -2.00
N CYS A 235 -10.04 6.76 -2.41
CA CYS A 235 -10.66 5.45 -2.59
C CYS A 235 -11.01 4.81 -1.25
N LEU A 236 -10.08 4.81 -0.29
CA LEU A 236 -10.31 4.12 0.98
C LEU A 236 -11.31 4.86 1.85
N ASN A 237 -11.29 6.20 1.92
CA ASN A 237 -12.31 6.92 2.66
C ASN A 237 -13.71 6.70 2.09
N CYS A 238 -13.88 6.58 0.77
CA CYS A 238 -15.19 6.25 0.19
C CYS A 238 -15.65 4.81 0.51
N HIS A 239 -14.71 3.87 0.67
CA HIS A 239 -15.04 2.46 0.91
C HIS A 239 -15.18 2.10 2.40
N LEU A 240 -14.68 2.96 3.29
CA LEU A 240 -14.79 2.81 4.75
C LEU A 240 -16.02 3.52 5.33
N GLU A 241 -16.69 4.36 4.54
CA GLU A 241 -17.97 5.01 4.88
C GLU A 241 -19.18 4.12 4.57
#